data_AF-A0A087UW42-F1
#
_entry.id   AF-A0A087UW42-F1
#
_cell.length_a   1.000
_cell.length_b   1.000
_cell.length_c   1.000
_cell.angle_alpha   90.00
_cell.angle_beta   90.00
_cell.angle_gamma   90.00
#
_symmetry.space_group_name_H-M   'P 1'
#
loop_
_entity.id
_entity.type
_entity.pdbx_description
1 polymer ?
#
loop_
_entity_poly.entity_id
_entity_poly.type
_entity_poly.pdbx_seq_one_letter_code
_entity_poly.pdbx_strand_id
1 'polypeptide(L)'
;MKKSVCPYCQAINGQVKKAGFLKIIHDKYKKEKKSDPVLLEYLEEFDEVMKGNKDLKQQKDKLTQINLNPLKVLDLFKRIADEDIPLLLMNPHAGRPEHLILTKLPVPPLCIRPSVISEV
;
A
#
# COMPACT_ATOMS: atom_id res chain seq x y z
N MET A 1 -11.83 -16.73 -9.17
CA MET A 1 -12.29 -15.65 -10.09
C MET A 1 -11.73 -14.32 -9.60
N LYS A 2 -11.11 -13.49 -10.45
CA LYS A 2 -10.51 -12.21 -10.01
C LYS A 2 -11.63 -11.19 -9.75
N LYS A 3 -11.83 -10.77 -8.50
CA LYS A 3 -12.79 -9.70 -8.14
C LYS A 3 -12.08 -8.34 -8.23
N SER A 4 -12.58 -7.45 -9.09
CA SER A 4 -12.08 -6.07 -9.23
C SER A 4 -12.88 -5.06 -8.41
N VAL A 5 -13.99 -5.47 -7.82
CA VAL A 5 -14.86 -4.62 -6.98
C VAL A 5 -15.06 -5.29 -5.63
N CYS A 6 -14.95 -4.53 -4.55
CA CYS A 6 -15.15 -5.02 -3.20
C CYS A 6 -16.63 -5.35 -2.96
N PRO A 7 -16.99 -6.53 -2.43
CA PRO A 7 -18.38 -6.87 -2.13
C PRO A 7 -18.96 -6.09 -0.94
N TYR A 8 -18.11 -5.55 -0.05
CA TYR A 8 -18.54 -4.85 1.17
C TYR A 8 -18.72 -3.35 0.95
N CYS A 9 -17.68 -2.67 0.44
CA CYS A 9 -17.69 -1.21 0.27
C CYS A 9 -17.84 -0.75 -1.19
N GLN A 10 -17.99 -1.68 -2.13
CA GLN A 10 -18.14 -1.40 -3.57
C GLN A 10 -16.98 -0.63 -4.22
N ALA A 11 -15.87 -0.43 -3.51
CA ALA A 11 -14.69 0.21 -4.05
C ALA A 11 -14.01 -0.65 -5.13
N ILE A 12 -13.50 0.01 -6.16
CA ILE A 12 -12.68 -0.60 -7.21
C ILE A 12 -11.29 -0.93 -6.65
N ASN A 13 -10.84 -2.16 -6.91
CA ASN A 13 -9.56 -2.71 -6.50
C ASN A 13 -8.71 -3.03 -7.74
N GLY A 14 -7.81 -2.10 -8.06
CA GLY A 14 -6.79 -2.29 -9.09
C GLY A 14 -5.59 -3.13 -8.64
N GLN A 15 -4.52 -3.13 -9.44
CA GLN A 15 -3.34 -3.96 -9.20
C GLN A 15 -2.43 -3.34 -8.12
N VAL A 16 -1.97 -4.15 -7.16
CA VAL A 16 -0.89 -3.76 -6.24
C VAL A 16 0.42 -4.35 -6.75
N LYS A 17 1.47 -3.53 -6.88
CA LYS A 17 2.78 -3.92 -7.42
C LYS A 17 3.93 -3.29 -6.64
N LYS A 18 5.08 -3.98 -6.62
CA LYS A 18 6.35 -3.39 -6.18
C LYS A 18 6.82 -2.36 -7.20
N ALA A 19 7.23 -1.19 -6.73
CA ALA A 19 7.70 -0.09 -7.58
C ALA A 19 8.99 0.51 -7.02
N GLY A 20 10.13 -0.05 -7.42
CA GLY A 20 11.45 0.37 -6.91
C GLY A 20 11.80 -0.29 -5.57
N PHE A 21 12.73 0.33 -4.84
CA PHE A 21 13.23 -0.19 -3.56
C PHE A 21 12.25 0.13 -2.43
N LEU A 22 11.76 -0.91 -1.74
CA LEU A 22 10.85 -0.84 -0.59
C LEU A 22 9.57 0.01 -0.80
N LYS A 23 9.13 0.20 -2.05
CA LYS A 23 7.93 0.96 -2.38
C LYS A 23 6.89 0.07 -3.05
N ILE A 24 5.64 0.26 -2.63
CA ILE A 24 4.48 -0.47 -3.11
C ILE A 24 3.49 0.56 -3.68
N ILE A 25 2.96 0.27 -4.86
CA ILE A 25 1.99 1.12 -5.55
C ILE A 25 0.71 0.33 -5.80
N HIS A 26 -0.42 0.97 -5.56
CA HIS A 26 -1.75 0.51 -5.95
C HIS A 26 -2.25 1.28 -7.16
N ASP A 27 -2.26 0.62 -8.32
CA ASP A 27 -2.79 1.12 -9.58
C ASP A 27 -4.33 0.98 -9.60
N LYS A 28 -5.04 1.79 -8.80
CA LYS A 28 -6.49 1.62 -8.56
C LYS A 28 -7.32 1.68 -9.84
N TYR A 29 -7.05 2.65 -10.73
CA TYR A 29 -7.89 2.93 -11.91
C TYR A 29 -7.29 2.49 -13.26
N LYS A 30 -6.17 1.75 -13.28
CA LYS A 30 -5.42 1.46 -14.52
C LYS A 30 -6.19 0.59 -15.54
N LYS A 31 -7.18 -0.18 -15.10
CA LYS A 31 -7.93 -1.12 -15.96
C LYS A 31 -9.25 -0.58 -16.46
N GLU A 32 -9.72 0.55 -15.94
CA GLU A 32 -11.00 1.10 -16.36
C GLU A 32 -10.87 1.86 -17.67
N LYS A 33 -11.95 1.83 -18.45
CA LYS A 33 -12.01 2.59 -19.70
C LYS A 33 -11.88 4.06 -19.33
N LYS A 34 -11.21 4.86 -20.17
CA LYS A 34 -11.07 6.33 -19.99
C LYS A 34 -12.41 7.09 -19.88
N SER A 35 -13.53 6.39 -20.09
CA SER A 35 -14.90 6.89 -20.01
C SER A 35 -15.61 6.55 -18.69
N ASP A 36 -14.95 5.91 -17.72
CA ASP A 36 -15.58 5.56 -16.45
C ASP A 36 -15.87 6.82 -15.62
N PRO A 37 -17.11 7.07 -15.17
CA PRO A 37 -17.47 8.24 -14.39
C PRO A 37 -16.58 8.45 -13.15
N VAL A 38 -16.19 7.37 -12.47
CA VAL A 38 -15.39 7.43 -11.24
C VAL A 38 -13.97 7.94 -11.52
N LEU A 39 -13.39 7.55 -12.66
CA LEU A 39 -12.08 8.02 -13.06
C LEU A 39 -12.12 9.48 -13.51
N LEU A 40 -13.20 9.91 -14.16
CA LEU A 40 -13.37 11.30 -14.59
C LEU A 40 -13.49 12.24 -13.39
N GLU A 41 -14.36 11.91 -12.42
CA GLU A 41 -14.50 12.67 -11.17
C GLU A 41 -13.15 12.77 -10.43
N TYR A 42 -12.44 11.65 -10.28
CA TYR A 42 -11.12 11.65 -9.66
C TYR A 42 -10.08 12.49 -10.43
N LEU A 43 -10.14 12.54 -11.76
CA LEU A 43 -9.22 13.37 -12.56
C LEU A 43 -9.59 14.86 -12.52
N GLU A 44 -10.87 15.18 -12.38
CA GLU A 44 -11.37 16.55 -12.23
C GLU A 44 -10.86 17.20 -10.94
N GLU A 45 -10.74 16.45 -9.84
CA GLU A 45 -10.12 16.92 -8.59
C GLU A 45 -8.70 17.46 -8.78
N PHE A 46 -7.97 16.98 -9.79
CA PHE A 46 -6.62 17.45 -10.08
C PHE A 46 -6.55 18.54 -11.16
N ASP A 47 -7.66 18.91 -11.82
CA ASP A 47 -7.62 19.82 -12.96
C ASP A 47 -7.13 21.23 -12.57
N GLU A 48 -7.47 21.70 -11.36
CA GLU A 48 -6.97 22.96 -10.80
C GLU A 48 -5.45 22.94 -10.59
N VAL A 49 -4.95 21.88 -9.97
CA VAL A 49 -3.51 21.69 -9.71
C VAL A 49 -2.74 21.58 -11.03
N MET A 50 -3.35 20.96 -12.04
CA MET A 50 -2.77 20.76 -13.36
C MET A 50 -2.72 22.03 -14.20
N LYS A 51 -3.62 23.00 -13.96
CA LYS A 51 -3.55 24.34 -14.58
C LYS A 51 -2.37 25.14 -14.06
N GLY A 52 -2.04 25.01 -12.77
CA GLY A 52 -0.91 25.69 -12.15
C GLY A 52 0.46 25.10 -12.50
N ASN A 53 0.55 23.81 -12.85
CA ASN A 53 1.83 23.13 -13.07
C ASN A 53 1.82 22.28 -14.36
N LYS A 54 2.48 22.79 -15.41
CA LYS A 54 2.50 22.16 -16.74
C LYS A 54 3.22 20.79 -16.74
N ASP A 55 4.15 20.56 -15.82
CA ASP A 55 4.90 19.29 -15.73
C ASP A 55 4.02 18.13 -15.22
N LEU A 56 3.03 18.42 -14.39
CA LEU A 56 2.08 17.41 -13.89
C LEU A 56 1.17 16.89 -15.01
N LYS A 57 0.89 17.72 -16.04
CA LYS A 57 0.12 17.31 -17.24
C LYS A 57 0.76 16.14 -17.98
N GLN A 58 2.08 16.03 -17.97
CA GLN A 58 2.80 14.93 -18.61
C GLN A 58 2.82 13.65 -17.75
N GLN A 59 2.46 13.72 -16.46
CA GLN A 59 2.53 12.60 -15.52
C GLN A 59 1.16 12.07 -15.07
N LYS A 60 0.10 12.25 -15.88
CA LYS A 60 -1.27 11.78 -15.56
C LYS A 60 -1.36 10.31 -15.11
N ASP A 61 -0.53 9.44 -15.67
CA ASP A 61 -0.49 8.02 -15.28
C ASP A 61 0.03 7.78 -13.85
N LYS A 62 0.75 8.75 -13.25
CA LYS A 62 1.17 8.70 -11.85
C LYS A 62 0.10 9.25 -10.90
N LEU A 63 -0.78 10.13 -11.35
CA LEU A 63 -1.85 10.68 -10.51
C LEU A 63 -2.89 9.61 -10.10
N THR A 64 -3.09 8.61 -10.96
CA THR A 64 -4.00 7.48 -10.68
C THR A 64 -3.37 6.40 -9.80
N GLN A 65 -2.09 6.54 -9.45
CA GLN A 65 -1.34 5.58 -8.65
C GLN A 65 -1.34 6.01 -7.18
N ILE A 66 -1.83 5.14 -6.31
CA ILE A 66 -1.82 5.37 -4.87
C ILE A 66 -0.53 4.78 -4.30
N ASN A 67 0.29 5.63 -3.68
CA ASN A 67 1.47 5.17 -2.94
C ASN A 67 1.04 4.55 -1.61
N LEU A 68 1.40 3.28 -1.38
CA LEU A 68 1.13 2.57 -0.14
C LEU A 68 2.35 2.70 0.78
N ASN A 69 2.41 3.80 1.51
CA ASN A 69 3.46 4.03 2.51
C ASN A 69 3.21 3.19 3.79
N PRO A 70 4.26 2.91 4.59
CA PRO A 70 4.11 2.09 5.79
C PRO A 70 3.07 2.63 6.79
N LEU A 71 2.93 3.95 6.91
CA LEU A 71 1.95 4.58 7.80
C LEU A 71 0.51 4.22 7.39
N LYS A 72 0.18 4.39 6.10
CA LYS A 72 -1.14 4.06 5.54
C LYS A 72 -1.41 2.56 5.60
N VAL A 73 -0.42 1.73 5.29
CA VAL A 73 -0.57 0.27 5.33
C VAL A 73 -0.75 -0.21 6.78
N LEU A 74 -0.08 0.40 7.75
CA LEU A 74 -0.26 0.08 9.16
C LEU A 74 -1.71 0.32 9.62
N ASP A 75 -2.28 1.46 9.26
CA ASP A 75 -3.68 1.75 9.59
C ASP A 75 -4.67 0.87 8.83
N LEU A 76 -4.34 0.45 7.60
CA LEU A 76 -5.14 -0.54 6.87
C LEU A 76 -5.09 -1.91 7.54
N PHE A 77 -3.90 -2.38 7.93
CA PHE A 77 -3.72 -3.69 8.56
C PHE A 77 -4.42 -3.79 9.91
N LYS A 78 -4.39 -2.73 10.73
CA LYS A 78 -5.12 -2.68 12.01
C LYS A 78 -6.64 -2.86 11.85
N ARG A 79 -7.20 -2.44 10.71
CA ARG A 79 -8.65 -2.47 10.42
C ARG A 79 -9.13 -3.82 9.88
N ILE A 80 -8.22 -4.75 9.57
CA ILE A 80 -8.60 -6.11 9.15
C ILE A 80 -9.26 -6.80 10.34
N ALA A 81 -10.43 -7.41 10.13
CA ALA A 81 -11.16 -8.13 11.16
C ALA A 81 -10.44 -9.43 11.53
N ASP A 82 -10.48 -9.83 12.80
CA ASP A 82 -9.78 -11.04 13.25
C ASP A 82 -10.31 -12.33 12.59
N GLU A 83 -11.58 -12.32 12.19
CA GLU A 83 -12.24 -13.41 11.45
C GLU A 83 -11.61 -13.64 10.06
N ASP A 84 -11.07 -12.59 9.44
CA ASP A 84 -10.45 -12.65 8.11
C ASP A 84 -8.95 -13.01 8.17
N ILE A 85 -8.30 -12.91 9.34
CA ILE A 85 -6.86 -13.18 9.50
C ILE A 85 -6.49 -14.63 9.10
N PRO A 86 -7.26 -15.68 9.48
CA PRO A 86 -7.00 -17.04 9.03
C PRO A 86 -7.06 -17.21 7.49
N LEU A 87 -7.88 -16.41 6.80
CA LEU A 87 -7.96 -16.44 5.32
C LEU A 87 -6.68 -15.92 4.66
N LEU A 88 -5.88 -15.13 5.38
CA LEU A 88 -4.55 -14.67 4.97
C LEU A 88 -3.44 -15.67 5.34
N LEU A 89 -3.79 -16.88 5.78
CA LEU A 89 -2.85 -17.91 6.22
C LEU A 89 -2.03 -17.50 7.45
N MET A 90 -2.62 -16.69 8.33
CA MET A 90 -2.00 -16.25 9.58
C MET A 90 -2.75 -16.82 10.79
N ASN A 91 -2.02 -17.11 11.87
CA ASN A 91 -2.64 -17.48 13.15
C ASN A 91 -2.90 -16.20 13.96
N PRO A 92 -4.17 -15.84 14.25
CA PRO A 92 -4.50 -14.61 14.96
C PRO A 92 -3.93 -14.54 16.38
N HIS A 93 -3.65 -15.69 17.01
CA HIS A 93 -3.01 -15.74 18.33
C HIS A 93 -1.49 -15.54 18.29
N ALA A 94 -0.85 -15.83 17.15
CA ALA A 94 0.59 -15.71 16.98
C ALA A 94 0.99 -14.31 16.43
N GLY A 95 0.11 -13.68 15.66
CA GLY A 95 0.35 -12.33 15.17
C GLY A 95 -0.76 -11.80 14.28
N ARG A 96 -0.83 -10.47 14.19
CA ARG A 96 -1.75 -9.76 13.29
C ARG A 96 -0.97 -9.14 12.12
N PRO A 97 -1.61 -8.87 10.97
CA PRO A 97 -0.96 -8.24 9.83
C PRO A 97 -0.19 -6.96 10.17
N GLU A 98 -0.67 -6.13 11.11
CA GLU A 98 0.03 -4.90 11.49
C GLU A 98 1.42 -5.14 12.09
N HIS A 99 1.68 -6.33 12.67
CA HIS A 99 2.98 -6.68 13.26
C HIS A 99 4.07 -6.89 12.20
N LEU A 100 3.70 -7.05 10.92
CA LEU A 100 4.65 -7.11 9.80
C LEU A 100 5.33 -5.76 9.54
N ILE A 101 4.79 -4.66 10.09
CA ILE A 101 5.38 -3.32 9.99
C ILE A 101 6.12 -3.02 11.29
N LEU A 102 7.44 -2.92 11.18
CA LEU A 102 8.32 -2.60 12.31
C LEU A 102 8.12 -1.15 12.75
N THR A 103 7.47 -0.97 13.90
CA THR A 103 7.34 0.34 14.60
C THR A 103 8.34 0.48 15.75
N LYS A 104 8.82 -0.66 16.26
CA LYS A 104 9.84 -0.76 17.30
C LYS A 104 10.87 -1.76 16.81
N LEU A 105 12.14 -1.40 16.92
CA LEU A 105 13.24 -2.28 16.57
C LEU A 105 13.91 -2.78 17.86
N PRO A 106 13.85 -4.08 18.19
CA PRO A 106 14.57 -4.60 19.33
C PRO A 106 16.07 -4.45 19.10
N VAL A 107 16.77 -3.95 20.13
CA VAL A 107 18.23 -3.84 20.10
C VAL A 107 18.81 -5.11 20.74
N PRO A 108 19.66 -5.87 20.02
CA PRO A 108 20.24 -7.09 20.57
C PRO A 108 21.21 -6.79 21.73
N PRO A 109 21.31 -7.68 22.74
CA PRO A 109 22.28 -7.56 23.84
C PRO A 109 23.74 -7.72 23.35
N LEU A 110 24.71 -7.35 24.19
CA LEU A 110 26.14 -7.38 23.86
C LEU A 110 26.67 -8.76 23.48
N CYS A 111 26.10 -9.84 24.02
CA CYS A 111 26.49 -11.20 23.65
C CYS A 111 26.15 -11.54 22.19
N ILE A 112 25.17 -10.85 21.59
CA ILE A 112 24.76 -10.98 20.18
C ILE A 112 25.39 -9.87 19.32
N ARG A 113 25.78 -8.74 19.95
CA ARG A 113 26.48 -7.62 19.31
C ARG A 113 27.86 -7.41 19.95
N PRO A 114 28.83 -8.33 19.76
CA PRO A 114 30.18 -8.16 20.29
C PRO A 114 30.86 -6.97 19.59
N SER A 115 31.55 -6.13 20.37
CA SER A 115 32.26 -4.95 19.85
C SER A 115 33.57 -5.29 19.14
N VAL A 116 34.11 -6.48 19.41
CA VAL A 116 35.33 -7.00 18.77
C VAL A 116 34.92 -8.22 17.98
N ILE A 117 35.16 -8.19 16.67
CA ILE A 117 35.06 -9.38 15.83
C ILE A 117 36.32 -10.18 16.16
N SER A 118 36.17 -11.31 16.85
CA SER A 118 37.28 -12.25 16.98
C SER A 118 37.51 -12.87 15.61
N GLU A 119 38.61 -12.49 14.96
CA GLU A 119 39.14 -13.23 13.81
C GLU A 119 39.58 -14.60 14.34
N VAL A 120 38.84 -15.64 13.96
CA VAL A 120 39.25 -17.04 14.12
C VAL A 120 39.52 -17.60 12.74
#